data_AF-A0A8W8KAX2-F1
#
_entry.id   AF-A0A8W8KAX2-F1
#
_cell.length_a   1.000
_cell.length_b   1.000
_cell.length_c   1.000
_cell.angle_alpha   90.00
_cell.angle_beta   90.00
_cell.angle_gamma   90.00
#
_symmetry.space_group_name_H-M   'P 1'
#
loop_
_entity.id
_entity.type
_entity.pdbx_description
1 polymer ?
#
loop_
_entity_poly.entity_id
_entity_poly.type
_entity_poly.pdbx_seq_one_letter_code
_entity_poly.pdbx_strand_id
1 'polypeptide(L)'
;MNPMLIIVPILTYGAEVWRTDINEEIEAVQNDFCKWILGISKKATNIMARGECGRLPLYVIYMIKPVKYWLKIQKMETSRYPRQCFEMLYNFDMCSNRPTPNWVSKLKSVLNHYGFGDVWLSGGPGDPKVFMSELNQRVRD
;
A
#
# COMPACT_ATOMS: atom_id res chain seq x y z
N MET A 1 18.32 3.58 19.39
CA MET A 1 17.37 4.00 18.32
C MET A 1 17.43 2.94 17.23
N ASN A 2 16.33 2.24 16.90
CA ASN A 2 16.35 1.18 15.89
C ASN A 2 16.56 1.82 14.50
N PRO A 3 17.71 1.66 13.83
CA PRO A 3 18.00 2.36 12.57
C PRO A 3 17.02 1.99 11.46
N MET A 4 16.34 0.84 11.59
CA MET A 4 15.31 0.38 10.65
C MET A 4 13.99 1.13 10.76
N LEU A 5 13.76 1.90 11.83
CA LEU A 5 12.61 2.81 11.89
C LEU A 5 12.79 4.03 10.98
N ILE A 6 14.02 4.34 10.57
CA ILE A 6 14.32 5.53 9.75
C ILE A 6 14.05 5.26 8.26
N ILE A 7 14.40 4.06 7.78
CA ILE A 7 14.35 3.77 6.34
C ILE A 7 12.93 3.59 5.80
N VAL A 8 12.03 2.99 6.60
CA VAL A 8 10.66 2.68 6.15
C VAL A 8 9.83 3.92 5.82
N PRO A 9 9.78 4.98 6.66
CA PRO A 9 9.09 6.22 6.31
C PRO A 9 9.64 6.87 5.04
N ILE A 10 10.96 6.80 4.81
CA ILE A 10 11.62 7.37 3.64
C ILE A 10 11.22 6.58 2.37
N LEU A 11 11.37 5.26 2.39
CA LEU A 11 11.07 4.40 1.24
C LEU A 11 9.58 4.32 0.90
N THR A 12 8.72 4.59 1.87
CA THR A 12 7.26 4.53 1.72
C THR A 12 6.62 5.91 1.62
N TYR A 13 7.42 6.98 1.53
CA TYR A 13 6.89 8.33 1.39
C TYR A 13 6.07 8.47 0.10
N GLY A 14 4.85 9.02 0.21
CA GLY A 14 3.95 9.20 -0.93
C GLY A 14 3.41 7.91 -1.54
N ALA A 15 3.69 6.74 -0.94
CA ALA A 15 3.24 5.45 -1.47
C ALA A 15 1.71 5.33 -1.51
N GLU A 16 1.00 6.04 -0.65
CA GLU A 16 -0.47 6.13 -0.70
C GLU A 16 -1.03 6.65 -2.04
N VAL A 17 -0.28 7.48 -2.78
CA VAL A 17 -0.74 8.12 -4.03
C VAL A 17 -0.09 7.47 -5.26
N TRP A 18 1.21 7.21 -5.20
CA TRP A 18 1.96 6.82 -6.40
C TRP A 18 2.19 5.33 -6.53
N ARG A 19 2.03 4.57 -5.45
CA ARG A 19 2.58 3.22 -5.36
C ARG A 19 1.51 2.17 -5.18
N THR A 20 1.23 1.51 -6.29
CA THR A 20 0.22 0.46 -6.42
C THR A 20 0.80 -0.86 -6.89
N ASP A 21 2.08 -0.85 -7.29
CA ASP A 21 2.77 -1.97 -7.90
C ASP A 21 4.01 -2.33 -7.06
N ILE A 22 4.38 -3.62 -7.07
CA ILE A 22 5.56 -4.13 -6.37
C ILE A 22 6.79 -3.60 -7.12
N ASN A 23 7.68 -2.93 -6.40
CA ASN A 23 8.98 -2.51 -6.95
C ASN A 23 10.09 -3.23 -6.18
N GLU A 24 10.74 -4.16 -6.89
CA GLU A 24 11.82 -5.00 -6.37
C GLU A 24 13.06 -4.20 -5.96
N GLU A 25 13.34 -3.07 -6.61
CA GLU A 25 14.50 -2.22 -6.31
C GLU A 25 14.43 -1.68 -4.88
N ILE A 26 13.22 -1.30 -4.46
CA ILE A 26 13.02 -0.72 -3.13
C ILE A 26 13.00 -1.79 -2.05
N GLU A 27 12.53 -3.00 -2.37
CA GLU A 27 12.74 -4.17 -1.49
C GLU A 27 14.23 -4.48 -1.34
N ALA A 28 15.00 -4.38 -2.43
CA ALA A 28 16.44 -4.60 -2.39
C ALA A 28 17.14 -3.61 -1.46
N VAL A 29 16.76 -2.32 -1.49
CA VAL A 29 17.29 -1.31 -0.56
C VAL A 29 17.01 -1.68 0.90
N GLN A 30 15.80 -2.15 1.25
CA GLN A 30 15.53 -2.62 2.61
C GLN A 30 16.39 -3.83 2.97
N ASN A 31 16.51 -4.81 2.07
CA ASN A 31 17.26 -6.03 2.32
C ASN A 31 18.75 -5.73 2.54
N ASP A 32 19.34 -4.88 1.71
CA ASP A 32 20.73 -4.45 1.85
C ASP A 32 20.96 -3.69 3.15
N PHE A 33 20.01 -2.84 3.54
CA PHE A 33 20.07 -2.14 4.82
C PHE A 33 19.98 -3.10 6.02
N CYS A 34 19.10 -4.11 5.97
CA CYS A 34 19.00 -5.14 7.01
C CYS A 34 20.32 -5.93 7.13
N LYS A 35 20.90 -6.33 5.99
CA LYS A 35 22.19 -7.04 5.97
C LYS A 35 23.34 -6.18 6.49
N TRP A 36 23.34 -4.90 6.14
CA TRP A 36 24.35 -3.95 6.61
C TRP A 36 24.31 -3.78 8.13
N ILE A 37 23.12 -3.64 8.73
CA ILE A 37 22.98 -3.55 10.19
C ILE A 37 23.44 -4.83 10.89
N LEU A 38 23.10 -5.99 10.33
CA LEU A 38 23.48 -7.28 10.90
C LEU A 38 24.95 -7.64 10.66
N GLY A 39 25.68 -6.88 9.83
CA GLY A 39 27.07 -7.18 9.47
C GLY A 39 27.24 -8.48 8.66
N ILE A 40 26.18 -8.96 8.01
CA ILE A 40 26.20 -10.21 7.25
C ILE A 40 26.53 -9.99 5.78
N SER A 41 26.97 -11.06 5.10
CA SER A 41 27.29 -11.03 3.68
C SER A 41 26.09 -10.56 2.84
N LYS A 42 26.35 -9.81 1.76
CA LYS A 42 25.34 -9.48 0.74
C LYS A 42 24.68 -10.71 0.12
N LYS A 43 25.36 -11.87 0.15
CA LYS A 43 24.83 -13.15 -0.34
C LYS A 43 23.90 -13.87 0.64
N ALA A 44 23.81 -13.40 1.89
CA ALA A 44 22.93 -14.01 2.89
C ALA A 44 21.46 -13.92 2.48
N THR A 45 20.65 -14.88 2.95
CA THR A 45 19.23 -14.98 2.62
C THR A 45 18.45 -13.75 3.10
N ASN A 46 17.74 -13.06 2.19
CA ASN A 46 16.94 -11.87 2.49
C ASN A 46 15.85 -12.14 3.54
N ILE A 47 15.23 -13.31 3.50
CA ILE A 47 14.18 -13.71 4.46
C ILE A 47 14.76 -13.77 5.88
N MET A 48 15.93 -14.39 6.05
CA MET A 48 16.62 -14.45 7.33
C MET A 48 16.98 -13.04 7.82
N ALA A 49 17.61 -12.22 6.96
CA ALA A 49 17.99 -10.86 7.32
C ALA A 49 16.78 -10.04 7.81
N ARG A 50 15.65 -10.11 7.09
CA ARG A 50 14.41 -9.44 7.50
C ARG A 50 13.80 -10.02 8.78
N GLY A 51 13.83 -11.34 8.96
CA GLY A 51 13.32 -12.03 10.15
C GLY A 51 14.04 -11.60 11.42
N GLU A 52 15.38 -11.60 11.41
CA GLU A 52 16.22 -11.11 12.52
C GLU A 52 15.96 -9.63 12.84
N CYS A 53 15.60 -8.87 11.80
CA CYS A 53 15.24 -7.46 11.90
C CYS A 53 13.79 -7.21 12.36
N GLY A 54 12.96 -8.25 12.49
CA GLY A 54 11.53 -8.15 12.76
C GLY A 54 10.75 -7.43 11.65
N ARG A 55 11.17 -7.58 10.39
CA ARG A 55 10.61 -6.88 9.23
C ARG A 55 9.84 -7.80 8.30
N LEU A 56 8.71 -7.29 7.83
CA LEU A 56 8.01 -7.82 6.66
C LEU A 56 8.58 -7.18 5.38
N PRO A 57 8.34 -7.81 4.22
CA PRO A 57 8.52 -7.13 2.94
C PRO A 57 7.77 -5.79 2.91
N LEU A 58 8.36 -4.76 2.29
CA LEU A 58 7.74 -3.43 2.20
C LEU A 58 6.46 -3.42 1.35
N TYR A 59 6.28 -4.38 0.42
CA TYR A 59 5.06 -4.48 -0.37
C TYR A 59 3.80 -4.54 0.49
N VAL A 60 3.89 -5.14 1.68
CA VAL A 60 2.78 -5.16 2.65
C VAL A 60 2.34 -3.74 2.99
N ILE A 61 3.30 -2.83 3.19
CA ILE A 61 3.03 -1.42 3.48
C ILE A 61 2.45 -0.71 2.25
N TYR A 62 2.98 -0.99 1.06
CA TYR A 62 2.52 -0.36 -0.20
C TYR A 62 1.11 -0.76 -0.58
N MET A 63 0.68 -1.99 -0.31
CA MET A 63 -0.70 -2.42 -0.59
C MET A 63 -1.68 -1.78 0.40
N ILE A 64 -1.27 -1.58 1.66
CA ILE A 64 -2.13 -1.06 2.72
C ILE A 64 -2.31 0.46 2.67
N LYS A 65 -1.26 1.21 2.32
CA LYS A 65 -1.27 2.68 2.37
C LYS A 65 -2.33 3.33 1.45
N PRO A 66 -2.48 2.95 0.17
CA PRO A 66 -3.51 3.48 -0.71
C PRO A 66 -4.91 3.23 -0.17
N VAL A 67 -5.16 2.04 0.39
CA VAL A 67 -6.46 1.71 0.99
C VAL A 67 -6.76 2.57 2.22
N LYS A 68 -5.78 2.74 3.13
CA LYS A 68 -5.94 3.67 4.26
C LYS A 68 -6.23 5.10 3.81
N TYR A 69 -5.55 5.54 2.76
CA TYR A 69 -5.72 6.88 2.22
C TYR A 69 -7.09 7.06 1.55
N TRP A 70 -7.57 6.05 0.83
CA TRP A 70 -8.93 6.02 0.29
C TRP A 70 -9.99 6.19 1.38
N LEU A 71 -9.92 5.40 2.46
CA LEU A 71 -10.85 5.52 3.59
C LEU A 71 -10.79 6.91 4.26
N LYS A 72 -9.61 7.54 4.25
CA LYS A 72 -9.43 8.91 4.73
C LYS A 72 -10.09 9.92 3.79
N ILE A 73 -9.86 9.81 2.48
CA ILE A 73 -10.44 10.69 1.46
C ILE A 73 -11.97 10.62 1.50
N GLN A 74 -12.54 9.44 1.71
CA GLN A 74 -13.99 9.27 1.79
C GLN A 74 -14.64 10.07 2.92
N LYS A 75 -13.90 10.35 3.99
CA LYS A 75 -14.37 11.13 5.14
C LYS A 75 -14.06 12.63 5.03
N MET A 76 -13.37 13.06 3.97
CA MET A 76 -13.08 14.47 3.75
C MET A 76 -14.28 15.21 3.17
N GLU A 77 -14.41 16.49 3.51
CA GLU A 77 -15.38 17.38 2.87
C GLU A 77 -15.14 17.48 1.35
N THR A 78 -16.22 17.61 0.59
CA THR A 78 -16.19 17.75 -0.89
C THR A 78 -15.53 19.04 -1.37
N SER A 79 -15.37 20.03 -0.49
CA SER A 79 -14.60 21.26 -0.75
C SER A 79 -13.09 21.01 -0.86
N ARG A 80 -12.59 19.89 -0.30
CA ARG A 80 -11.17 19.59 -0.21
C ARG A 80 -10.65 19.04 -1.54
N TYR A 81 -9.53 19.57 -2.02
CA TYR A 81 -8.91 19.10 -3.27
C TYR A 81 -8.72 17.58 -3.37
N PRO A 82 -8.20 16.86 -2.35
CA PRO A 82 -8.05 15.40 -2.44
C PRO A 82 -9.37 14.67 -2.72
N ARG A 83 -10.48 15.17 -2.18
CA ARG A 83 -11.81 14.61 -2.40
C ARG A 83 -12.30 14.87 -3.82
N GLN A 84 -12.14 16.10 -4.31
CA GLN A 84 -12.50 16.46 -5.69
C GLN A 84 -11.67 15.70 -6.73
N CYS A 85 -10.35 15.59 -6.51
CA CYS A 85 -9.48 14.81 -7.40
C CYS A 85 -9.88 13.33 -7.42
N PHE A 86 -10.21 12.75 -6.26
CA PHE A 86 -10.71 11.38 -6.18
C PHE A 86 -12.02 11.19 -6.96
N GLU A 87 -12.99 12.08 -6.77
CA GLU A 87 -14.29 12.03 -7.48
C GLU A 87 -14.10 12.16 -8.98
N MET A 88 -13.21 13.05 -9.43
CA MET A 88 -12.85 13.19 -10.84
C MET A 88 -12.27 11.90 -11.41
N LEU A 89 -11.28 11.29 -10.73
CA LEU A 89 -10.67 10.03 -11.16
C LEU A 89 -11.68 8.87 -11.15
N TYR A 90 -12.56 8.83 -10.15
CA TYR A 90 -13.60 7.82 -10.02
C TYR A 90 -14.60 7.92 -11.17
N ASN A 91 -15.09 9.11 -11.48
CA ASN A 91 -16.00 9.34 -12.61
C ASN A 91 -15.34 8.99 -13.95
N PHE A 92 -14.06 9.32 -14.10
CA PHE A 92 -13.31 8.99 -15.31
C PHE A 92 -13.17 7.46 -15.51
N ASP A 93 -12.97 6.71 -14.41
CA ASP A 93 -12.92 5.25 -14.43
C ASP A 93 -14.29 4.63 -14.79
N MET A 94 -15.40 5.19 -14.28
CA MET A 94 -16.75 4.66 -14.49
C MET A 94 -17.34 5.00 -15.87
N CYS A 95 -17.04 6.17 -16.43
CA CYS A 95 -17.64 6.65 -17.67
C CYS A 95 -16.87 6.24 -18.93
N SER A 96 -15.64 5.73 -18.80
CA SER A 96 -14.82 5.41 -19.96
C SER A 96 -15.11 4.00 -20.49
N ASN A 97 -15.45 3.88 -21.77
CA ASN A 97 -15.53 2.59 -22.47
C ASN A 97 -14.14 1.90 -22.61
N ARG A 98 -13.05 2.65 -22.40
CA ARG A 98 -11.67 2.15 -22.32
C ARG A 98 -10.92 2.96 -21.25
N PRO A 99 -11.10 2.64 -19.96
CA PRO A 99 -10.47 3.40 -18.90
C PRO A 99 -8.96 3.26 -18.99
N THR A 100 -8.25 4.39 -19.08
CA THR A 100 -6.80 4.40 -18.88
C THR A 100 -6.52 4.10 -17.41
N PRO A 101 -5.55 3.22 -17.09
CA PRO A 101 -5.26 2.88 -15.71
C PRO A 101 -4.89 4.14 -14.92
N ASN A 102 -5.59 4.36 -13.82
CA ASN A 102 -5.38 5.49 -12.92
C ASN A 102 -5.36 5.00 -11.47
N TRP A 103 -5.16 5.91 -10.52
CA TRP A 103 -5.08 5.53 -9.10
C TRP A 103 -6.32 4.76 -8.60
N VAL A 104 -7.53 5.16 -9.01
CA VAL A 104 -8.80 4.50 -8.63
C VAL A 104 -8.86 3.09 -9.21
N SER A 105 -8.54 2.93 -10.50
CA SER A 105 -8.60 1.61 -11.16
C SER A 105 -7.60 0.63 -10.54
N LYS A 106 -6.42 1.11 -10.17
CA LYS A 106 -5.41 0.32 -9.46
C LYS A 106 -5.82 -0.02 -8.04
N LEU A 107 -6.40 0.92 -7.29
CA LEU A 107 -6.94 0.67 -5.95
C LEU A 107 -8.04 -0.41 -5.99
N LYS A 108 -8.95 -0.32 -6.96
CA LYS A 108 -9.98 -1.34 -7.21
C LYS A 108 -9.36 -2.70 -7.51
N SER A 109 -8.31 -2.74 -8.33
CA SER A 109 -7.57 -3.97 -8.62
C SER A 109 -6.96 -4.59 -7.35
N VAL A 110 -6.34 -3.78 -6.49
CA VAL A 110 -5.78 -4.23 -5.19
C VAL A 110 -6.87 -4.83 -4.31
N LEU A 111 -8.01 -4.15 -4.16
CA LEU A 111 -9.12 -4.65 -3.35
C LEU A 111 -9.67 -5.97 -3.92
N ASN A 112 -9.87 -6.06 -5.24
CA ASN A 112 -10.33 -7.29 -5.89
C ASN A 112 -9.34 -8.44 -5.70
N HIS A 113 -8.04 -8.17 -5.84
CA HIS A 113 -6.99 -9.18 -5.69
C HIS A 113 -7.00 -9.83 -4.30
N TYR A 114 -7.24 -9.03 -3.25
CA TYR A 114 -7.35 -9.53 -1.88
C TYR A 114 -8.79 -9.91 -1.45
N GLY A 115 -9.73 -9.99 -2.40
CA GLY A 115 -11.10 -10.47 -2.15
C GLY A 115 -11.99 -9.48 -1.40
N PHE A 116 -11.82 -8.18 -1.66
CA PHE A 116 -12.61 -7.06 -1.09
C PHE A 116 -13.30 -6.23 -2.19
N GLY A 117 -13.66 -6.87 -3.31
CA GLY A 117 -14.38 -6.20 -4.41
C GLY A 117 -15.78 -5.77 -4.01
N ASP A 118 -16.43 -6.50 -3.12
CA ASP A 118 -17.70 -6.16 -2.49
C ASP A 118 -17.61 -4.85 -1.68
N VAL A 119 -16.54 -4.68 -0.89
CA VAL A 119 -16.26 -3.45 -0.11
C VAL A 119 -16.10 -2.23 -1.03
N TRP A 120 -15.54 -2.43 -2.23
CA TRP A 120 -15.47 -1.37 -3.23
C TRP A 120 -16.87 -1.01 -3.75
N LEU A 121 -17.69 -2.00 -4.10
CA LEU A 121 -19.03 -1.80 -4.63
C LEU A 121 -19.99 -1.15 -3.61
N SER A 122 -19.83 -1.45 -2.32
CA SER A 122 -20.57 -0.79 -1.24
C SER A 122 -20.13 0.67 -0.99
N GLY A 123 -19.07 1.14 -1.66
CA GLY A 123 -18.51 2.47 -1.47
C GLY A 123 -17.75 2.63 -0.16
N GLY A 124 -17.32 1.53 0.47
CA GLY A 124 -16.60 1.55 1.74
C GLY A 124 -17.01 0.41 2.69
N PRO A 125 -16.16 0.07 3.67
CA PRO A 125 -16.45 -0.97 4.66
C PRO A 125 -17.44 -0.49 5.72
N GLY A 126 -18.24 -1.42 6.27
CA GLY A 126 -19.10 -1.14 7.43
C GLY A 126 -18.31 -0.74 8.68
N ASP A 127 -17.28 -1.53 9.03
CA ASP A 127 -16.31 -1.19 10.07
C ASP A 127 -14.90 -1.07 9.47
N PRO A 128 -14.35 0.16 9.35
CA PRO A 128 -13.00 0.39 8.85
C PRO A 128 -11.89 -0.31 9.64
N LYS A 129 -12.04 -0.50 10.95
CA LYS A 129 -10.99 -1.14 11.77
C LYS A 129 -10.92 -2.64 11.50
N VAL A 130 -12.07 -3.31 11.48
CA VAL A 130 -12.17 -4.74 11.17
C VAL A 130 -11.66 -5.00 9.76
N PHE A 131 -12.15 -4.24 8.79
CA PHE A 131 -11.70 -4.32 7.40
C PHE A 131 -10.18 -4.16 7.26
N MET A 132 -9.60 -3.14 7.90
CA MET A 132 -8.15 -2.94 7.83
C MET A 132 -7.36 -4.07 8.48
N SER A 133 -7.90 -4.73 9.51
CA SER A 133 -7.29 -5.90 10.13
C SER A 133 -7.29 -7.11 9.19
N GLU A 134 -8.43 -7.41 8.57
CA GLU A 134 -8.57 -8.50 7.61
C GLU A 134 -7.69 -8.29 6.37
N LEU A 135 -7.67 -7.08 5.82
CA LEU A 135 -6.79 -6.74 4.71
C LEU A 135 -5.32 -6.92 5.11
N ASN A 136 -4.92 -6.50 6.31
CA ASN A 136 -3.56 -6.70 6.80
C ASN A 136 -3.18 -8.17 6.87
N GLN A 137 -4.11 -9.03 7.25
CA GLN A 137 -3.89 -10.48 7.32
C GLN A 137 -3.72 -11.05 5.90
N ARG A 138 -4.67 -10.81 5.00
CA ARG A 138 -4.63 -11.34 3.62
C ARG A 138 -3.47 -10.85 2.77
N VAL A 139 -2.91 -9.67 3.06
CA VAL A 139 -1.73 -9.14 2.35
C VAL A 139 -0.43 -9.85 2.80
N ARG A 140 -0.42 -10.40 4.01
CA ARG A 140 0.74 -11.10 4.60
C ARG A 140 0.74 -12.60 4.32
N ASP A 141 -0.44 -13.18 4.16
CA ASP A 141 -0.66 -14.56 3.75
C ASP A 141 -0.22 -14.78 2.29
#